data_AF-A0A355BHA4-F1
#
_entry.id   AF-A0A355BHA4-F1
#
_cell.length_a   1.000
_cell.length_b   1.000
_cell.length_c   1.000
_cell.angle_alpha   90.00
_cell.angle_beta   90.00
_cell.angle_gamma   90.00
#
_symmetry.space_group_name_H-M   'P 1'
#
loop_
_entity.id
_entity.type
_entity.pdbx_description
1 polymer ?
#
loop_
_entity_poly.entity_id
_entity_poly.type
_entity_poly.pdbx_seq_one_letter_code
_entity_poly.pdbx_strand_id
1 'polypeptide(L)'
;ALFGLVLASLLVVLKVKGALLWGILGTTVVGMLTGIVAPPTGIGSFVAAPPSVAPTAFKFIDGFKDMFAVSGLGFIPLVFSFGFVDLFDSIGTFVGVASKANMLDENGNLPRANKALMADAIGTMAGAALGTSTVTTYVESASGVAEGGRTGLTAVVTGLLFIASLFLAPLAFMIPGAATAPILIIVGVFMMEPVIKINFADYLEAIPAFLTIAMMPFTFSIADGMVWGVISYTLLRLFSGRHKEVSLTMYLLSALFVVWLVWK
;
A
#
# COMPACT_ATOMS: atom_id res chain seq x y z
N ALA A 1 7.76 -21.65 -2.78
CA ALA A 1 7.01 -20.86 -1.78
C ALA A 1 7.47 -21.13 -0.35
N LEU A 2 7.22 -22.31 0.25
CA LEU A 2 7.60 -22.60 1.65
C LEU A 2 9.10 -22.40 1.94
N PHE A 3 9.98 -22.88 1.05
CA PHE A 3 11.42 -22.64 1.16
C PHE A 3 11.77 -21.15 1.23
N GLY A 4 11.19 -20.34 0.34
CA GLY A 4 11.41 -18.89 0.31
C GLY A 4 10.90 -18.18 1.56
N LEU A 5 9.79 -18.66 2.14
CA LEU A 5 9.28 -18.15 3.41
C LEU A 5 10.28 -18.42 4.55
N VAL A 6 10.75 -19.66 4.66
CA VAL A 6 11.72 -20.05 5.69
C VAL A 6 13.03 -19.29 5.52
N LEU A 7 13.56 -19.22 4.30
CA LEU A 7 14.80 -18.51 4.00
C LEU A 7 14.68 -17.02 4.32
N ALA A 8 13.64 -16.34 3.83
CA ALA A 8 13.44 -14.93 4.11
C ALA A 8 13.23 -14.67 5.61
N SER A 9 12.45 -15.50 6.29
CA SER A 9 12.24 -15.40 7.75
C SER A 9 13.55 -15.53 8.52
N LEU A 10 14.38 -16.52 8.19
CA LEU A 10 15.69 -16.72 8.82
C LEU A 10 16.60 -15.52 8.59
N LEU A 11 16.68 -15.01 7.36
CA LEU A 11 17.52 -13.85 7.04
C LEU A 11 17.06 -12.58 7.77
N VAL A 12 15.74 -12.40 7.93
CA VAL A 12 15.17 -11.30 8.72
C VAL A 12 15.52 -11.44 10.20
N VAL A 13 15.38 -12.64 10.78
CA VAL A 13 15.73 -12.91 12.20
C VAL A 13 17.22 -12.71 12.45
N LEU A 14 18.07 -13.10 11.48
CA LEU A 14 19.52 -12.90 11.52
C LEU A 14 19.95 -11.46 11.21
N LYS A 15 18.99 -10.54 10.97
CA LYS A 15 19.24 -9.13 10.66
C LYS A 15 20.18 -8.91 9.47
N VAL A 16 20.08 -9.77 8.45
CA VAL A 16 20.88 -9.65 7.23
C VAL A 16 20.35 -8.50 6.39
N LYS A 17 21.23 -7.57 5.99
CA LYS A 17 20.86 -6.47 5.10
C LYS A 17 20.39 -7.01 3.74
N GLY A 18 19.21 -6.57 3.31
CA GLY A 18 18.59 -7.07 2.08
C GLY A 18 17.95 -8.46 2.23
N ALA A 19 17.55 -8.87 3.44
CA ALA A 19 16.94 -10.19 3.70
C ALA A 19 15.82 -10.57 2.71
N LEU A 20 14.94 -9.62 2.35
CA LEU A 20 13.87 -9.87 1.38
C LEU A 20 14.43 -10.14 -0.02
N LEU A 21 15.40 -9.34 -0.47
CA LEU A 21 16.06 -9.50 -1.77
C LEU A 21 16.78 -10.84 -1.87
N TRP A 22 17.56 -11.21 -0.84
CA TRP A 22 18.23 -12.51 -0.77
C TRP A 22 17.24 -13.68 -0.72
N GLY A 23 16.09 -13.51 -0.06
CA GLY A 23 15.00 -14.48 -0.09
C GLY A 23 14.45 -14.71 -1.50
N ILE A 24 14.22 -13.62 -2.26
CA ILE A 24 13.75 -13.69 -3.65
C ILE A 24 14.80 -14.37 -4.52
N LEU A 25 16.05 -13.89 -4.49
CA LEU A 25 17.14 -14.43 -5.31
C LEU A 25 17.40 -15.90 -4.99
N GLY A 26 17.51 -16.27 -3.72
CA GLY A 26 17.72 -17.65 -3.29
C GLY A 26 16.58 -18.58 -3.73
N THR A 27 15.32 -18.14 -3.59
CA THR A 27 14.17 -18.93 -4.04
C THR A 27 14.12 -19.05 -5.56
N THR A 28 14.54 -18.00 -6.28
CA THR A 28 14.60 -18.00 -7.74
C THR A 28 15.69 -18.95 -8.25
N VAL A 29 16.86 -18.96 -7.61
CA VAL A 29 17.95 -19.91 -7.92
C VAL A 29 17.50 -21.35 -7.68
N VAL A 30 16.83 -21.63 -6.56
CA VAL A 30 16.26 -22.97 -6.32
C VAL A 30 15.23 -23.31 -7.40
N GLY A 31 14.39 -22.35 -7.80
CA GLY A 31 13.44 -22.52 -8.90
C GLY A 31 14.11 -22.86 -10.24
N MET A 32 15.29 -22.28 -10.52
CA MET A 32 16.10 -22.62 -11.69
C MET A 32 16.69 -24.04 -11.58
N LEU A 33 17.22 -24.42 -10.40
CA LEU A 33 17.78 -25.75 -10.17
C LEU A 33 16.74 -26.87 -10.25
N THR A 34 15.50 -26.60 -9.84
CA THR A 34 14.39 -27.54 -9.94
C THR A 34 13.73 -27.57 -11.33
N GLY A 35 14.22 -26.77 -12.29
CA GLY A 35 13.67 -26.71 -13.65
C GLY A 35 12.32 -26.00 -13.79
N ILE A 36 11.87 -25.29 -12.75
CA ILE A 36 10.60 -24.54 -12.75
C ILE A 36 10.78 -23.18 -13.44
N VAL A 37 11.98 -22.61 -13.38
CA VAL A 37 12.37 -21.35 -14.02
C VAL A 37 13.42 -21.65 -15.08
N ALA A 38 13.20 -21.19 -16.31
CA ALA A 38 14.19 -21.33 -17.37
C ALA A 38 15.46 -20.52 -17.01
N PRO A 39 16.65 -21.13 -17.04
CA PRO A 39 17.89 -20.41 -16.78
C PRO A 39 18.13 -19.36 -17.88
N PRO A 40 18.73 -18.21 -17.54
CA PRO A 40 18.98 -17.15 -18.51
C PRO A 40 19.97 -17.63 -19.58
N THR A 41 19.61 -17.52 -20.85
CA THR A 41 20.38 -18.04 -21.99
C THR A 41 21.27 -16.99 -22.67
N GLY A 42 21.37 -15.75 -22.15
CA GLY A 42 22.30 -14.73 -22.64
C GLY A 42 22.20 -13.37 -21.93
N ILE A 43 23.04 -12.40 -22.33
CA ILE A 43 23.08 -11.03 -21.75
C ILE A 43 21.74 -10.28 -21.93
N GLY A 44 21.00 -10.55 -23.02
CA GLY A 44 19.67 -10.00 -23.25
C GLY A 44 18.60 -10.48 -22.25
N SER A 45 18.89 -11.52 -21.47
CA SER A 45 18.06 -11.95 -20.34
C SER A 45 18.30 -11.12 -19.07
N PHE A 46 19.34 -10.28 -19.04
CA PHE A 46 19.70 -9.47 -17.88
C PHE A 46 19.43 -7.98 -18.11
N VAL A 47 19.72 -7.47 -19.30
CA VAL A 47 19.56 -6.06 -19.65
C VAL A 47 18.77 -5.90 -20.94
N ALA A 48 17.68 -5.13 -20.89
CA ALA A 48 16.89 -4.76 -22.06
C ALA A 48 16.53 -3.28 -22.02
N ALA A 49 16.13 -2.72 -23.17
CA ALA A 49 15.54 -1.40 -23.18
C ALA A 49 14.23 -1.40 -22.35
N PRO A 50 13.94 -0.32 -21.59
CA PRO A 50 12.71 -0.21 -20.83
C PRO A 50 11.47 -0.47 -21.71
N PRO A 51 10.42 -1.14 -21.18
CA PRO A 51 9.17 -1.32 -21.89
C PRO A 51 8.60 0.03 -22.34
N SER A 52 8.02 0.06 -23.54
CA SER A 52 7.37 1.28 -24.03
C SER A 52 6.12 1.60 -23.20
N VAL A 53 5.97 2.87 -22.85
CA VAL A 53 4.76 3.41 -22.20
C VAL A 53 3.63 3.69 -23.19
N ALA A 54 3.88 3.63 -24.50
CA ALA A 54 2.89 3.93 -25.54
C ALA A 54 1.57 3.13 -25.45
N PRO A 55 1.56 1.85 -25.01
CA PRO A 55 0.32 1.09 -24.89
C PRO A 55 -0.60 1.56 -23.76
N THR A 56 -0.08 2.26 -22.76
CA THR A 56 -0.82 2.59 -21.52
C THR A 56 -0.94 4.11 -21.30
N ALA A 57 0.02 4.89 -21.77
CA ALA A 57 0.06 6.33 -21.59
C ALA A 57 -1.16 7.00 -22.25
N PHE A 58 -1.86 7.81 -21.45
CA PHE A 58 -3.04 8.59 -21.81
C PHE A 58 -4.23 7.77 -22.34
N LYS A 59 -4.19 6.44 -22.24
CA LYS A 59 -5.31 5.57 -22.66
C LYS A 59 -6.57 5.74 -21.83
N PHE A 60 -6.46 6.31 -20.63
CA PHE A 60 -7.63 6.71 -19.85
C PHE A 60 -8.54 7.69 -20.61
N ILE A 61 -8.02 8.50 -21.53
CA ILE A 61 -8.82 9.44 -22.35
C ILE A 61 -9.79 8.68 -23.25
N ASP A 62 -9.32 7.60 -23.88
CA ASP A 62 -10.16 6.74 -24.71
C ASP A 62 -11.17 5.99 -23.83
N GLY A 63 -10.73 5.47 -22.68
CA GLY A 63 -11.60 4.81 -21.70
C GLY A 63 -12.70 5.72 -21.14
N PHE A 64 -12.42 7.00 -20.89
CA PHE A 64 -13.44 7.97 -20.48
C PHE A 64 -14.47 8.21 -21.58
N LYS A 65 -14.05 8.33 -22.85
CA LYS A 65 -14.99 8.48 -23.97
C LYS A 65 -15.93 7.28 -24.05
N ASP A 66 -15.40 6.07 -23.95
CA ASP A 66 -16.19 4.85 -23.98
C ASP A 66 -17.10 4.71 -22.74
N MET A 67 -16.61 5.04 -21.54
CA MET A 67 -17.41 5.01 -20.31
C MET A 67 -18.55 6.04 -20.32
N PHE A 68 -18.29 7.27 -20.74
CA PHE A 68 -19.34 8.29 -20.88
C PHE A 68 -20.36 7.92 -21.96
N ALA A 69 -19.92 7.28 -23.06
CA ALA A 69 -20.80 6.84 -24.15
C ALA A 69 -21.68 5.63 -23.78
N VAL A 70 -21.16 4.67 -23.00
CA VAL A 70 -21.82 3.39 -22.72
C VAL A 70 -22.60 3.41 -21.40
N SER A 71 -22.05 4.05 -20.36
CA SER A 71 -22.57 3.98 -18.99
C SER A 71 -23.12 5.32 -18.45
N GLY A 72 -22.98 6.42 -19.20
CA GLY A 72 -23.48 7.73 -18.79
C GLY A 72 -22.91 8.15 -17.43
N LEU A 73 -23.78 8.29 -16.41
CA LEU A 73 -23.39 8.63 -15.03
C LEU A 73 -23.05 7.38 -14.17
N GLY A 74 -23.15 6.16 -14.71
CA GLY A 74 -22.95 4.91 -13.98
C GLY A 74 -21.50 4.65 -13.49
N PHE A 75 -20.52 5.42 -13.97
CA PHE A 75 -19.15 5.34 -13.48
C PHE A 75 -18.88 6.21 -12.23
N ILE A 76 -19.77 7.15 -11.92
CA ILE A 76 -19.63 8.04 -10.76
C ILE A 76 -19.47 7.24 -9.46
N PRO A 77 -20.29 6.21 -9.17
CA PRO A 77 -20.10 5.36 -8.00
C PRO A 77 -18.73 4.66 -7.94
N LEU A 78 -18.18 4.24 -9.10
CA LEU A 78 -16.85 3.61 -9.17
C LEU A 78 -15.75 4.61 -8.82
N VAL A 79 -15.81 5.82 -9.37
CA VAL A 79 -14.84 6.90 -9.08
C VAL A 79 -14.90 7.29 -7.62
N PHE A 80 -16.10 7.45 -7.06
CA PHE A 80 -16.24 7.72 -5.62
C PHE A 80 -15.70 6.57 -4.78
N SER A 81 -16.03 5.32 -5.10
CA SER A 81 -15.55 4.15 -4.36
C SER A 81 -14.01 4.07 -4.35
N PHE A 82 -13.38 4.09 -5.52
CA PHE A 82 -11.92 4.04 -5.63
C PHE A 82 -11.25 5.27 -5.02
N GLY A 83 -11.81 6.47 -5.18
CA GLY A 83 -11.28 7.69 -4.58
C GLY A 83 -11.33 7.66 -3.04
N PHE A 84 -12.37 7.08 -2.46
CA PHE A 84 -12.42 6.86 -1.01
C PHE A 84 -11.37 5.85 -0.56
N VAL A 85 -11.24 4.71 -1.26
CA VAL A 85 -10.22 3.71 -0.94
C VAL A 85 -8.82 4.30 -1.00
N ASP A 86 -8.51 5.03 -2.07
CA ASP A 86 -7.21 5.70 -2.27
C ASP A 86 -6.94 6.75 -1.19
N LEU A 87 -7.93 7.56 -0.82
CA LEU A 87 -7.79 8.55 0.25
C LEU A 87 -7.36 7.92 1.57
N PHE A 88 -8.01 6.82 1.97
CA PHE A 88 -7.65 6.15 3.23
C PHE A 88 -6.37 5.33 3.11
N ASP A 89 -6.08 4.76 1.94
CA ASP A 89 -4.81 4.07 1.71
C ASP A 89 -3.64 5.03 1.85
N SER A 90 -3.69 6.20 1.21
CA SER A 90 -2.68 7.24 1.35
C SER A 90 -2.57 7.74 2.79
N ILE A 91 -3.68 8.11 3.45
CA ILE A 91 -3.62 8.58 4.85
C ILE A 91 -3.06 7.48 5.77
N GLY A 92 -3.54 6.25 5.64
CA GLY A 92 -3.14 5.12 6.46
C GLY A 92 -1.68 4.76 6.30
N THR A 93 -1.19 4.68 5.06
CA THR A 93 0.22 4.40 4.76
C THR A 93 1.12 5.54 5.20
N PHE A 94 0.75 6.81 4.97
CA PHE A 94 1.51 7.97 5.45
C PHE A 94 1.64 7.96 6.97
N VAL A 95 0.55 7.78 7.71
CA VAL A 95 0.58 7.74 9.17
C VAL A 95 1.36 6.53 9.66
N GLY A 96 1.21 5.37 9.02
CA GLY A 96 1.98 4.16 9.32
C GLY A 96 3.49 4.36 9.17
N VAL A 97 3.92 4.88 8.02
CA VAL A 97 5.34 5.16 7.74
C VAL A 97 5.87 6.30 8.61
N ALA A 98 5.13 7.38 8.80
CA ALA A 98 5.54 8.48 9.67
C ALA A 98 5.67 8.05 11.14
N SER A 99 4.78 7.18 11.60
CA SER A 99 4.84 6.57 12.94
C SER A 99 6.10 5.71 13.09
N LYS A 100 6.48 4.96 12.04
CA LYS A 100 7.75 4.20 12.01
C LYS A 100 8.97 5.10 11.98
N ALA A 101 8.86 6.20 11.25
CA ALA A 101 9.93 7.17 11.07
C ALA A 101 10.13 8.11 12.27
N ASN A 102 9.25 8.05 13.28
CA ASN A 102 9.15 9.03 14.37
C ASN A 102 9.04 10.47 13.84
N MET A 103 8.19 10.66 12.82
CA MET A 103 7.92 11.95 12.17
C MET A 103 6.54 12.53 12.51
N LEU A 104 5.77 11.84 13.36
CA LEU A 104 4.51 12.37 13.90
C LEU A 104 4.80 13.37 15.03
N ASP A 105 3.89 14.33 15.21
CA ASP A 105 3.95 15.25 16.34
C ASP A 105 3.52 14.57 17.66
N GLU A 106 3.61 15.31 18.77
CA GLU A 106 3.25 14.82 20.12
C GLU A 106 1.78 14.36 20.24
N ASN A 107 0.92 14.87 19.35
CA ASN A 107 -0.50 14.53 19.29
C ASN A 107 -0.78 13.40 18.28
N GLY A 108 0.26 12.80 17.67
CA GLY A 108 0.14 11.76 16.67
C GLY A 108 -0.26 12.25 15.28
N ASN A 109 -0.27 13.56 15.02
CA ASN A 109 -0.61 14.12 13.72
C ASN A 109 0.61 14.18 12.81
N LEU A 110 0.35 14.09 11.51
CA LEU A 110 1.38 14.26 10.48
C LEU A 110 1.65 15.75 10.22
N PRO A 111 2.85 16.28 10.51
CA PRO A 111 3.18 17.66 10.20
C PRO A 111 3.10 17.89 8.68
N ARG A 112 2.46 18.99 8.28
CA ARG A 112 2.29 19.37 6.86
C ARG A 112 1.56 18.30 6.02
N ALA A 113 0.62 17.56 6.62
CA ALA A 113 -0.19 16.55 5.94
C ALA A 113 -0.73 17.01 4.57
N ASN A 114 -1.27 18.24 4.47
CA ASN A 114 -1.77 18.78 3.20
C ASN A 114 -0.73 18.80 2.08
N LYS A 115 0.54 19.10 2.39
CA LYS A 115 1.61 19.12 1.37
C LYS A 115 2.01 17.70 0.96
N ALA A 116 2.03 16.76 1.91
CA ALA A 116 2.32 15.36 1.66
C ALA A 116 1.23 14.71 0.79
N LEU A 117 -0.04 14.90 1.18
CA LEU A 117 -1.21 14.42 0.43
C LEU A 117 -1.32 15.06 -0.95
N MET A 118 -0.93 16.34 -1.11
CA MET A 118 -0.89 16.97 -2.43
C MET A 118 0.19 16.35 -3.33
N ALA A 119 1.39 16.05 -2.79
CA ALA A 119 2.44 15.39 -3.55
C ALA A 119 2.03 13.98 -3.98
N ASP A 120 1.36 13.25 -3.08
CA ASP A 120 0.78 11.94 -3.34
C ASP A 120 -0.30 12.00 -4.43
N ALA A 121 -1.27 12.91 -4.32
CA ALA A 121 -2.31 13.09 -5.34
C ALA A 121 -1.72 13.43 -6.72
N ILE A 122 -0.70 14.30 -6.78
CA ILE A 122 0.00 14.62 -8.03
C ILE A 122 0.71 13.37 -8.57
N GLY A 123 1.38 12.60 -7.71
CA GLY A 123 2.02 11.33 -8.07
C GLY A 123 1.03 10.31 -8.62
N THR A 124 -0.10 10.11 -7.94
CA THR A 124 -1.19 9.22 -8.36
C THR A 124 -1.79 9.65 -9.69
N MET A 125 -2.07 10.94 -9.88
CA MET A 125 -2.58 11.45 -11.16
C MET A 125 -1.56 11.26 -12.30
N ALA A 126 -0.28 11.54 -12.05
CA ALA A 126 0.77 11.32 -13.04
C ALA A 126 0.94 9.83 -13.38
N GLY A 127 0.90 8.94 -12.37
CA GLY A 127 0.93 7.50 -12.55
C GLY A 127 -0.25 6.98 -13.35
N ALA A 128 -1.47 7.39 -12.99
CA ALA A 128 -2.69 7.04 -13.72
C ALA A 128 -2.63 7.54 -15.18
N ALA A 129 -2.07 8.74 -15.43
CA ALA A 129 -1.89 9.26 -16.77
C ALA A 129 -0.91 8.43 -17.62
N LEU A 130 0.09 7.81 -16.99
CA LEU A 130 1.01 6.86 -17.64
C LEU A 130 0.44 5.43 -17.73
N GLY A 131 -0.73 5.20 -17.12
CA GLY A 131 -1.44 3.92 -17.11
C GLY A 131 -0.86 2.88 -16.15
N THR A 132 -0.24 3.34 -15.06
CA THR A 132 0.14 2.47 -13.92
C THR A 132 -0.96 2.48 -12.85
N SER A 133 -0.87 1.57 -11.87
CA SER A 133 -1.68 1.61 -10.64
C SER A 133 -1.43 2.90 -9.84
N THR A 134 -2.28 3.15 -8.84
CA THR A 134 -2.13 4.28 -7.92
C THR A 134 -0.73 4.29 -7.30
N VAL A 135 -0.11 5.46 -7.24
CA VAL A 135 1.25 5.64 -6.74
C VAL A 135 1.13 6.20 -5.34
N THR A 136 1.43 5.39 -4.34
CA THR A 136 1.28 5.78 -2.94
C THR A 136 2.58 5.62 -2.15
N THR A 137 2.55 6.02 -0.89
CA THR A 137 3.65 5.82 0.06
C THR A 137 3.76 4.35 0.43
N TYR A 138 4.89 3.72 0.11
CA TYR A 138 5.13 2.32 0.43
C TYR A 138 5.51 2.12 1.90
N VAL A 139 4.88 1.18 2.59
CA VAL A 139 5.19 0.86 4.00
C VAL A 139 6.60 0.31 4.15
N GLU A 140 7.12 -0.34 3.12
CA GLU A 140 8.48 -0.84 2.99
C GLU A 140 9.52 0.30 3.08
N SER A 141 9.13 1.54 2.78
CA SER A 141 9.99 2.72 2.94
C SER A 141 10.41 2.93 4.40
N ALA A 142 9.68 2.39 5.37
CA ALA A 142 10.08 2.37 6.77
C ALA A 142 11.46 1.71 6.98
N SER A 143 11.80 0.69 6.17
CA SER A 143 13.14 0.06 6.21
C SER A 143 14.25 1.03 5.76
N GLY A 144 13.99 1.83 4.72
CA GLY A 144 14.90 2.88 4.28
C GLY A 144 15.09 3.97 5.34
N VAL A 145 14.01 4.32 6.06
CA VAL A 145 14.08 5.26 7.18
C VAL A 145 14.87 4.70 8.35
N ALA A 146 14.71 3.41 8.67
CA ALA A 146 15.45 2.73 9.73
C ALA A 146 16.97 2.72 9.47
N GLU A 147 17.38 2.63 8.21
CA GLU A 147 18.79 2.75 7.79
C GLU A 147 19.28 4.21 7.68
N GLY A 148 18.47 5.20 8.06
CA GLY A 148 18.84 6.62 8.12
C GLY A 148 18.34 7.50 6.98
N GLY A 149 17.60 6.95 6.02
CA GLY A 149 16.99 7.66 4.89
C GLY A 149 15.82 8.55 5.32
N ARG A 150 16.11 9.74 5.86
CA ARG A 150 15.10 10.65 6.44
C ARG A 150 14.84 11.93 5.64
N THR A 151 15.39 12.03 4.43
CA THR A 151 15.32 13.25 3.61
C THR A 151 14.61 12.99 2.28
N GLY A 152 14.04 14.04 1.68
CA GLY A 152 13.49 13.96 0.33
C GLY A 152 14.53 13.57 -0.73
N LEU A 153 15.81 13.86 -0.49
CA LEU A 153 16.90 13.41 -1.37
C LEU A 153 16.98 11.89 -1.45
N THR A 154 16.71 11.18 -0.34
CA THR A 154 16.62 9.72 -0.33
C THR A 154 15.54 9.25 -1.31
N ALA A 155 14.34 9.83 -1.25
CA ALA A 155 13.25 9.48 -2.16
C ALA A 155 13.59 9.78 -3.63
N VAL A 156 14.23 10.92 -3.91
CA VAL A 156 14.66 11.29 -5.28
C VAL A 156 15.70 10.30 -5.82
N VAL A 157 16.73 9.98 -5.02
CA VAL A 157 17.77 9.02 -5.41
C VAL A 157 17.17 7.64 -5.63
N THR A 158 16.29 7.17 -4.73
CA THR A 158 15.58 5.90 -4.89
C THR A 158 14.75 5.90 -6.18
N GLY A 159 14.01 6.98 -6.48
CA GLY A 159 13.27 7.12 -7.73
C GLY A 159 14.15 7.04 -8.98
N LEU A 160 15.29 7.73 -8.99
CA LEU A 160 16.27 7.66 -10.08
C LEU A 160 16.84 6.25 -10.26
N LEU A 161 17.13 5.56 -9.15
CA LEU A 161 17.59 4.17 -9.18
C LEU A 161 16.49 3.23 -9.70
N PHE A 162 15.21 3.48 -9.39
CA PHE A 162 14.09 2.73 -9.97
C PHE A 162 13.97 2.97 -11.48
N ILE A 163 14.18 4.20 -11.96
CA ILE A 163 14.24 4.47 -13.41
C ILE A 163 15.40 3.70 -14.05
N ALA A 164 16.58 3.68 -13.43
CA ALA A 164 17.72 2.89 -13.90
C ALA A 164 17.43 1.37 -13.82
N SER A 165 16.62 0.92 -12.86
CA SER A 165 16.23 -0.48 -12.74
C SER A 165 15.33 -0.98 -13.88
N LEU A 166 14.70 -0.09 -14.65
CA LEU A 166 13.90 -0.47 -15.82
C LEU A 166 14.75 -1.18 -16.89
N PHE A 167 16.05 -0.90 -16.95
CA PHE A 167 16.97 -1.63 -17.83
C PHE A 167 17.18 -3.09 -17.37
N LEU A 168 16.93 -3.37 -16.10
CA LEU A 168 16.97 -4.70 -15.48
C LEU A 168 15.60 -5.37 -15.44
N ALA A 169 14.58 -4.83 -16.13
CA ALA A 169 13.24 -5.41 -16.19
C ALA A 169 13.21 -6.91 -16.57
N PRO A 170 14.06 -7.43 -17.48
CA PRO A 170 14.12 -8.86 -17.78
C PRO A 170 14.37 -9.74 -16.55
N LEU A 171 15.22 -9.28 -15.62
CA LEU A 171 15.47 -9.99 -14.35
C LEU A 171 14.22 -10.07 -13.49
N ALA A 172 13.42 -8.99 -13.45
CA ALA A 172 12.19 -8.98 -12.68
C ALA A 172 11.16 -9.98 -13.24
N PHE A 173 11.05 -10.11 -14.56
CA PHE A 173 10.15 -11.07 -15.22
C PHE A 173 10.58 -12.54 -15.05
N MET A 174 11.85 -12.80 -14.76
CA MET A 174 12.34 -14.15 -14.49
C MET A 174 11.98 -14.66 -13.09
N ILE A 175 11.63 -13.76 -12.16
CA ILE A 175 11.33 -14.13 -10.78
C ILE A 175 9.96 -14.81 -10.74
N PRO A 176 9.86 -16.08 -10.30
CA PRO A 176 8.58 -16.77 -10.24
C PRO A 176 7.71 -16.20 -9.12
N GLY A 177 6.39 -16.23 -9.29
CA GLY A 177 5.45 -15.83 -8.23
C GLY A 177 5.64 -16.61 -6.92
N ALA A 178 6.15 -17.84 -7.00
CA ALA A 178 6.49 -18.66 -5.85
C ALA A 178 7.67 -18.11 -4.99
N ALA A 179 8.45 -17.17 -5.53
CA ALA A 179 9.53 -16.46 -4.84
C ALA A 179 9.06 -15.13 -4.25
N THR A 180 8.11 -14.43 -4.87
CA THR A 180 7.57 -13.15 -4.37
C THR A 180 6.46 -13.32 -3.34
N ALA A 181 5.58 -14.32 -3.49
CA ALA A 181 4.46 -14.53 -2.56
C ALA A 181 4.88 -14.68 -1.08
N PRO A 182 5.94 -15.45 -0.74
CA PRO A 182 6.42 -15.53 0.64
C PRO A 182 6.90 -14.20 1.22
N ILE A 183 7.43 -13.33 0.37
CA ILE A 183 7.95 -12.02 0.78
C ILE A 183 6.80 -11.11 1.19
N LEU A 184 5.69 -11.15 0.47
CA LEU A 184 4.48 -10.40 0.84
C LEU A 184 3.95 -10.80 2.22
N ILE A 185 4.09 -12.07 2.62
CA ILE A 185 3.74 -12.52 3.97
C ILE A 185 4.63 -11.85 5.02
N ILE A 186 5.95 -11.81 4.79
CA ILE A 186 6.91 -11.17 5.70
C ILE A 186 6.70 -9.66 5.77
N VAL A 187 6.40 -9.02 4.62
CA VAL A 187 6.02 -7.60 4.59
C VAL A 187 4.77 -7.37 5.44
N GLY A 188 3.76 -8.24 5.35
CA GLY A 188 2.58 -8.21 6.23
C GLY A 188 2.95 -8.25 7.72
N VAL A 189 3.94 -9.04 8.12
CA VAL A 189 4.45 -9.05 9.51
C VAL A 189 5.03 -7.69 9.91
N PHE A 190 5.78 -7.02 9.03
CA PHE A 190 6.29 -5.67 9.29
C PHE A 190 5.16 -4.63 9.40
N MET A 191 4.10 -4.80 8.62
CA MET A 191 2.91 -3.94 8.64
C MET A 191 2.05 -4.12 9.91
N MET A 192 2.22 -5.21 10.66
CA MET A 192 1.54 -5.41 11.95
C MET A 192 2.19 -4.65 13.10
N GLU A 193 3.44 -4.21 12.98
CA GLU A 193 4.15 -3.59 14.10
C GLU A 193 3.51 -2.26 14.58
N PRO A 194 2.94 -1.37 13.74
CA PRO A 194 2.18 -0.21 14.22
C PRO A 194 0.99 -0.55 15.13
N VAL A 195 0.41 -1.75 15.01
CA VAL A 195 -0.73 -2.20 15.83
C VAL A 195 -0.38 -2.18 17.32
N ILE A 196 0.89 -2.42 17.68
CA ILE A 196 1.34 -2.40 19.09
C ILE A 196 1.21 -1.01 19.74
N LYS A 197 1.10 0.06 18.94
CA LYS A 197 0.95 1.43 19.44
C LYS A 197 -0.51 1.79 19.73
N ILE A 198 -1.47 0.94 19.36
CA ILE A 198 -2.89 1.17 19.63
C ILE A 198 -3.15 0.91 21.11
N ASN A 199 -3.85 1.83 21.77
CA ASN A 199 -4.22 1.68 23.17
C ASN A 199 -5.37 0.68 23.34
N PHE A 200 -5.05 -0.60 23.38
CA PHE A 200 -6.04 -1.67 23.59
C PHE A 200 -6.69 -1.67 25.00
N ALA A 201 -6.22 -0.83 25.92
CA ALA A 201 -6.84 -0.67 27.24
C ALA A 201 -8.06 0.27 27.22
N ASP A 202 -8.16 1.18 26.25
CA ASP A 202 -9.37 1.98 26.03
C ASP A 202 -10.27 1.28 24.99
N TYR A 203 -11.41 0.75 25.42
CA TYR A 203 -12.35 0.07 24.54
C TYR A 203 -12.95 0.96 23.44
N LEU A 204 -12.92 2.29 23.61
CA LEU A 204 -13.33 3.23 22.57
C LEU A 204 -12.33 3.33 21.41
N GLU A 205 -11.11 2.84 21.59
CA GLU A 205 -10.10 2.70 20.53
C GLU A 205 -9.90 1.23 20.13
N ALA A 206 -9.89 0.32 21.11
CA ALA A 206 -9.65 -1.10 20.91
C ALA A 206 -10.70 -1.76 20.00
N ILE A 207 -12.00 -1.49 20.23
CA ILE A 207 -13.08 -2.10 19.45
C ILE A 207 -13.04 -1.64 17.99
N PRO A 208 -12.94 -0.33 17.67
CA PRO A 208 -12.81 0.12 16.29
C PRO A 208 -11.56 -0.41 15.58
N ALA A 209 -10.41 -0.41 16.26
CA ALA A 209 -9.17 -0.97 15.70
C ALA A 209 -9.30 -2.46 15.39
N PHE A 210 -9.86 -3.24 16.33
CA PHE A 210 -10.10 -4.66 16.14
C PHE A 210 -11.05 -4.94 14.97
N LEU A 211 -12.19 -4.25 14.90
CA LEU A 211 -13.15 -4.40 13.80
C LEU A 211 -12.52 -4.03 12.47
N THR A 212 -11.70 -2.97 12.44
CA THR A 212 -10.96 -2.58 11.24
C THR A 212 -10.07 -3.72 10.76
N ILE A 213 -9.22 -4.27 11.63
CA ILE A 213 -8.26 -5.32 11.29
C ILE A 213 -8.97 -6.64 10.92
N ALA A 214 -10.00 -7.02 11.67
CA ALA A 214 -10.69 -8.30 11.47
C ALA A 214 -11.61 -8.29 10.24
N MET A 215 -12.26 -7.16 9.95
CA MET A 215 -13.20 -7.10 8.84
C MET A 215 -12.49 -7.10 7.48
N MET A 216 -11.31 -6.49 7.34
CA MET A 216 -10.56 -6.50 6.07
C MET A 216 -10.40 -7.89 5.43
N PRO A 217 -9.88 -8.93 6.13
CA PRO A 217 -9.80 -10.27 5.57
C PRO A 217 -11.17 -10.96 5.44
N PHE A 218 -12.12 -10.70 6.34
CA PHE A 218 -13.45 -11.33 6.25
C PHE A 218 -14.32 -10.79 5.12
N THR A 219 -14.15 -9.53 4.75
CA THR A 219 -14.85 -8.89 3.62
C THR A 219 -14.04 -8.94 2.33
N PHE A 220 -12.79 -9.44 2.37
CA PHE A 220 -11.83 -9.38 1.27
C PHE A 220 -11.63 -7.96 0.71
N SER A 221 -11.80 -6.94 1.57
CA SER A 221 -11.85 -5.54 1.15
C SER A 221 -11.34 -4.61 2.25
N ILE A 222 -10.23 -3.93 1.98
CA ILE A 222 -9.64 -2.92 2.87
C ILE A 222 -10.67 -1.82 3.15
N ALA A 223 -11.38 -1.38 2.11
CA ALA A 223 -12.44 -0.38 2.16
C ALA A 223 -13.51 -0.74 3.18
N ASP A 224 -14.07 -1.95 3.06
CA ASP A 224 -15.13 -2.42 3.93
C ASP A 224 -14.64 -2.54 5.38
N GLY A 225 -13.41 -3.00 5.59
CA GLY A 225 -12.81 -3.06 6.92
C GLY A 225 -12.72 -1.68 7.59
N MET A 226 -12.24 -0.67 6.85
CA MET A 226 -12.18 0.71 7.35
C MET A 226 -13.55 1.30 7.63
N VAL A 227 -14.55 1.00 6.80
CA VAL A 227 -15.93 1.43 7.03
C VAL A 227 -16.45 0.94 8.38
N TRP A 228 -16.29 -0.36 8.69
CA TRP A 228 -16.69 -0.92 9.99
C TRP A 228 -15.93 -0.29 11.16
N GLY A 229 -14.64 0.01 10.97
CA GLY A 229 -13.81 0.75 11.92
C GLY A 229 -14.34 2.15 12.23
N VAL A 230 -14.57 2.96 11.19
CA VAL A 230 -15.04 4.35 11.34
C VAL A 230 -16.44 4.40 11.96
N ILE A 231 -17.36 3.52 11.52
CA ILE A 231 -18.72 3.46 12.07
C ILE A 231 -18.70 3.07 13.55
N SER A 232 -17.93 2.05 13.92
CA SER A 232 -17.85 1.65 15.33
C SER A 232 -17.21 2.73 16.20
N TYR A 233 -16.19 3.44 15.69
CA TYR A 233 -15.56 4.56 16.39
C TYR A 233 -16.53 5.70 16.70
N THR A 234 -17.30 6.15 15.70
CA THR A 234 -18.26 7.24 15.88
C THR A 234 -19.42 6.84 16.77
N LEU A 235 -19.99 5.65 16.57
CA LEU A 235 -21.12 5.16 17.37
C LEU A 235 -20.75 4.98 18.83
N LEU A 236 -19.61 4.34 19.12
CA LEU A 236 -19.18 4.12 20.50
C LEU A 236 -18.96 5.43 21.25
N ARG A 237 -18.35 6.43 20.60
CA ARG A 237 -18.12 7.75 21.22
C ARG A 237 -19.39 8.60 21.33
N LEU A 238 -20.34 8.41 20.42
CA LEU A 238 -21.66 9.02 20.50
C LEU A 238 -22.42 8.50 21.73
N PHE A 239 -22.49 7.18 21.90
CA PHE A 239 -23.24 6.55 22.99
C PHE A 239 -22.52 6.56 24.34
N SER A 240 -21.18 6.69 24.37
CA SER A 240 -20.41 6.79 25.62
C SER A 240 -20.36 8.21 26.21
N GLY A 241 -21.02 9.18 25.57
CA GLY A 241 -21.03 10.58 26.01
C GLY A 241 -19.79 11.38 25.60
N ARG A 242 -18.76 10.75 25.03
CA ARG A 242 -17.52 11.38 24.52
C ARG A 242 -17.66 11.94 23.09
N HIS A 243 -18.87 12.35 22.72
CA HIS A 243 -19.22 12.84 21.39
C HIS A 243 -18.38 14.04 20.91
N LYS A 244 -17.86 14.87 21.83
CA LYS A 244 -17.02 16.05 21.52
C LYS A 244 -15.62 15.69 21.01
N GLU A 245 -15.17 14.45 21.19
CA GLU A 245 -13.87 13.98 20.71
C GLU A 245 -13.90 13.57 19.24
N VAL A 246 -15.10 13.54 18.64
CA VAL A 246 -15.31 13.16 17.24
C VAL A 246 -15.61 14.43 16.45
N SER A 247 -14.86 14.65 15.37
CA SER A 247 -15.10 15.78 14.47
C SER A 247 -16.41 15.62 13.71
N LEU A 248 -17.05 16.74 13.36
CA LEU A 248 -18.26 16.73 12.53
C LEU A 248 -18.05 15.97 11.21
N THR A 249 -16.86 16.11 10.62
CA THR A 249 -16.47 15.39 9.40
C THR A 249 -16.54 13.88 9.58
N MET A 250 -16.10 13.35 10.73
CA MET A 250 -16.15 11.92 11.00
C MET A 250 -17.58 11.41 11.16
N TYR A 251 -18.48 12.21 11.75
CA TYR A 251 -19.91 11.87 11.80
C TYR A 251 -20.57 11.85 10.42
N LEU A 252 -20.29 12.86 9.59
CA LEU A 252 -20.80 12.92 8.21
C LEU A 252 -20.28 11.73 7.39
N LEU A 253 -18.99 11.43 7.52
CA LEU A 253 -18.35 10.29 6.86
C LEU A 253 -18.98 8.96 7.32
N SER A 254 -19.16 8.78 8.62
CA SER A 254 -19.81 7.60 9.18
C SER A 254 -21.25 7.44 8.69
N ALA A 255 -22.01 8.54 8.58
CA ALA A 255 -23.37 8.50 8.04
C ALA A 255 -23.36 8.10 6.55
N LEU A 256 -22.43 8.65 5.76
CA LEU A 256 -22.25 8.29 4.35
C LEU A 256 -21.90 6.80 4.21
N PHE A 257 -21.03 6.27 5.06
CA PHE A 257 -20.67 4.86 5.04
C PHE A 257 -21.81 3.93 5.43
N VAL A 258 -22.65 4.32 6.38
CA VAL A 258 -23.87 3.58 6.69
C VAL A 258 -24.80 3.53 5.47
N VAL A 259 -25.00 4.67 4.80
CA VAL A 259 -25.80 4.71 3.56
C VAL A 259 -25.19 3.81 2.49
N TRP A 260 -23.88 3.87 2.30
CA TRP A 260 -23.17 3.06 1.32
C TRP A 260 -23.31 1.56 1.62
N LEU A 261 -23.17 1.13 2.88
CA LEU A 261 -23.37 -0.28 3.28
C LEU A 261 -24.80 -0.77 3.06
N VAL A 262 -25.79 0.10 3.25
CA VAL A 262 -27.22 -0.26 3.04
C VAL A 262 -27.57 -0.31 1.56
N TRP A 263 -26.87 0.45 0.72
CA TRP A 263 -27.16 0.55 -0.71
C TRP A 263 -26.36 -0.42 -1.59
N LYS A 264 -25.26 -0.94 -1.05
CA LYS A 264 -24.40 -1.97 -1.67
C LYS A 264 -25.08 -3.34 -1.66
#